data_AF-A0A971L4B8-F1
#
_entry.id   AF-A0A971L4B8-F1
#
_cell.length_a   1.000
_cell.length_b   1.000
_cell.length_c   1.000
_cell.angle_alpha   90.00
_cell.angle_beta   90.00
_cell.angle_gamma   90.00
#
_symmetry.space_group_name_H-M   'P 1'
#
loop_
_entity.id
_entity.type
_entity.pdbx_description
1 polymer ?
#
loop_
_entity_poly.entity_id
_entity_poly.type
_entity_poly.pdbx_seq_one_letter_code
_entity_poly.pdbx_strand_id
1 'polypeptide(L)' 'PDALSVTIKVNGELKSTFDLSQMQRSVAELISVISNIMTLQAGEIIAVGFAGERVALAKGDKVEAAIEGIGTLNNTLGGI' A
#
# COMPACT_ATOMS: atom_id res chain seq x y z
N PRO A 1 11.97 4.56 4.58
CA PRO A 1 10.89 4.74 3.58
C PRO A 1 9.75 5.65 4.06
N ASP A 2 9.75 6.04 5.34
CA ASP A 2 8.64 6.74 6.00
C ASP A 2 8.31 8.12 5.41
N ALA A 3 9.15 8.70 4.56
CA ALA A 3 8.85 9.95 3.85
C ALA A 3 8.09 9.76 2.52
N LEU A 4 7.82 8.52 2.10
CA LEU A 4 7.12 8.24 0.83
C LEU A 4 5.61 8.46 0.96
N SER A 5 4.99 8.82 -0.15
CA SER A 5 3.54 8.95 -0.30
C SER A 5 3.02 7.91 -1.29
N VAL A 6 1.83 7.40 -1.03
CA VAL A 6 1.13 6.45 -1.89
C VAL A 6 -0.16 7.07 -2.38
N THR A 7 -0.40 7.00 -3.69
CA THR A 7 -1.61 7.51 -4.33
C THR A 7 -2.41 6.37 -4.93
N ILE A 8 -3.73 6.37 -4.70
CA ILE A 8 -4.66 5.40 -5.29
C ILE A 8 -5.64 6.12 -6.21
N LYS A 9 -5.73 5.64 -7.45
CA LYS A 9 -6.74 6.06 -8.41
C LYS A 9 -7.64 4.90 -8.78
N VAL A 10 -8.92 5.19 -9.01
CA VAL A 10 -9.89 4.24 -9.58
C VAL A 10 -10.46 4.86 -10.85
N ASN A 11 -10.30 4.16 -11.98
CA ASN A 11 -10.68 4.64 -13.30
C ASN A 11 -10.12 6.03 -13.63
N GLY A 12 -8.87 6.28 -13.23
CA GLY A 12 -8.17 7.57 -13.42
C GLY A 12 -8.52 8.66 -12.40
N GLU A 13 -9.54 8.46 -11.57
CA GLU A 13 -9.95 9.43 -10.55
C GLU A 13 -9.19 9.19 -9.23
N LEU A 14 -8.60 10.24 -8.66
CA LEU A 14 -7.93 10.17 -7.36
C LEU A 14 -8.93 9.84 -6.27
N LYS A 15 -8.72 8.73 -5.56
CA LYS A 15 -9.58 8.29 -4.46
C LYS A 15 -8.92 8.42 -3.09
N SER A 16 -7.61 8.22 -3.01
CA SER A 16 -6.88 8.46 -1.76
C SER A 16 -5.42 8.77 -2.01
N THR A 17 -4.84 9.51 -1.07
CA THR A 17 -3.40 9.74 -0.93
C THR A 17 -3.05 9.50 0.53
N PHE A 18 -1.98 8.76 0.80
CA PHE A 18 -1.50 8.57 2.17
C PHE A 18 0.02 8.64 2.27
N ASP A 19 0.49 9.41 3.23
CA ASP A 19 1.91 9.54 3.54
C ASP A 19 2.31 8.52 4.59
N LEU A 20 3.41 7.79 4.34
CA LEU A 20 3.94 6.81 5.31
C LEU A 20 4.41 7.48 6.61
N SER A 21 4.61 8.81 6.60
CA SER A 21 5.01 9.58 7.78
C SER A 21 3.89 9.69 8.83
N GLN A 22 2.64 9.48 8.41
CA GLN A 22 1.46 9.53 9.27
C GLN A 22 1.11 8.15 9.87
N MET A 23 1.92 7.12 9.59
CA MET A 23 1.68 5.80 10.15
C MET A 23 1.94 5.77 11.65
N GLN A 24 1.07 5.08 12.39
CA GLN A 24 1.21 4.91 13.84
C GLN A 24 2.51 4.20 14.24
N ARG A 25 2.99 3.28 13.38
CA ARG A 25 4.26 2.56 13.56
C ARG A 25 5.12 2.76 12.31
N SER A 26 6.40 3.02 12.51
CA SER A 26 7.36 3.08 11.40
C SER A 26 7.59 1.70 10.77
N VAL A 27 8.13 1.65 9.55
CA VAL A 27 8.51 0.36 8.91
C VAL A 27 9.54 -0.39 9.76
N ALA A 28 10.49 0.32 10.37
CA ALA A 28 11.49 -0.28 11.24
C ALA A 28 10.87 -0.90 12.51
N GLU A 29 9.88 -0.24 13.10
CA GLU A 29 9.16 -0.76 14.26
C GLU A 29 8.36 -2.03 13.90
N LEU A 30 7.69 -2.04 12.74
CA LEU A 30 6.97 -3.23 12.26
C LEU A 30 7.91 -4.43 12.09
N ILE A 31 9.07 -4.24 11.47
CA ILE A 31 10.08 -5.30 11.30
C ILE A 31 10.55 -5.81 12.67
N SER A 32 10.83 -4.90 13.61
CA SER A 32 11.27 -5.26 14.97
C SER A 32 10.21 -6.08 15.71
N VAL A 33 8.95 -5.63 15.73
CA VAL A 33 7.87 -6.34 16.42
C VAL A 33 7.63 -7.72 15.81
N ILE A 34 7.54 -7.81 14.48
CA ILE A 34 7.26 -9.07 13.80
C ILE A 34 8.40 -10.07 14.01
N SER A 35 9.65 -9.63 13.92
CA SER A 35 10.84 -10.50 14.10
C SER A 35 11.00 -11.04 15.53
N ASN A 36 10.41 -10.37 16.53
CA ASN A 36 10.33 -10.89 17.90
C ASN A 36 9.23 -11.94 18.08
N ILE A 37 8.23 -11.99 17.20
CA ILE A 37 7.11 -12.94 17.26
C ILE A 37 7.40 -14.17 16.40
N MET A 38 8.03 -13.98 15.23
CA MET A 38 8.37 -15.05 14.30
C MET A 38 9.67 -14.75 13.53
N THR A 39 10.34 -15.78 13.02
CA THR A 39 11.54 -15.59 12.21
C THR A 39 11.19 -15.13 10.80
N LEU A 40 11.66 -13.95 10.42
CA LEU A 40 11.54 -13.44 9.05
C LEU A 40 12.49 -14.16 8.08
N GLN A 41 12.02 -14.48 6.88
CA GLN A 41 12.78 -15.12 5.81
C GLN A 41 13.05 -14.15 4.65
N ALA A 42 14.13 -14.43 3.91
CA ALA A 42 14.46 -13.67 2.71
C ALA A 42 13.34 -13.81 1.66
N GLY A 43 12.89 -12.68 1.12
CA GLY A 43 11.81 -12.64 0.12
C GLY A 43 10.41 -12.50 0.70
N GLU A 44 10.24 -12.46 2.02
CA GLU A 44 8.94 -12.17 2.63
C GLU A 44 8.50 -10.72 2.40
N ILE A 45 7.18 -10.53 2.27
CA ILE A 45 6.55 -9.23 2.03
C ILE A 45 5.73 -8.85 3.26
N ILE A 46 6.02 -7.68 3.83
CA ILE A 46 5.26 -7.10 4.94
C ILE A 46 4.41 -5.96 4.38
N ALA A 47 3.08 -6.08 4.53
CA ALA A 47 2.17 -4.98 4.22
C ALA A 47 2.25 -3.95 5.35
N VAL A 48 2.81 -2.77 5.03
CA VAL A 48 3.20 -1.80 6.07
C VAL A 48 2.03 -0.96 6.57
N GLY A 49 1.04 -0.61 5.74
CA GLY A 49 -0.04 0.26 6.19
C GLY A 49 -1.21 0.36 5.22
N PHE A 50 -2.27 1.01 5.72
CA PHE A 50 -3.51 1.30 5.00
C PHE A 50 -3.98 2.71 5.39
N ALA A 51 -4.47 3.47 4.41
CA ALA A 51 -4.89 4.87 4.57
C ALA A 51 -6.15 5.07 5.45
N GLY A 52 -6.77 4.00 5.94
CA GLY A 52 -8.01 4.04 6.72
C GLY A 52 -9.28 4.14 5.85
N GLU A 53 -9.19 4.75 4.68
CA GLU A 53 -10.32 4.93 3.76
C GLU A 53 -10.49 3.77 2.78
N ARG A 54 -11.71 3.22 2.74
CA ARG A 54 -12.08 2.15 1.80
C ARG A 54 -12.87 2.73 0.64
N VAL A 55 -12.50 2.32 -0.57
CA VAL A 55 -13.21 2.67 -1.79
C VAL A 55 -13.96 1.43 -2.26
N ALA A 56 -15.27 1.56 -2.49
CA ALA A 56 -16.05 0.49 -3.11
C ALA A 56 -15.66 0.34 -4.58
N LEU A 57 -15.45 -0.89 -5.03
CA LEU A 57 -15.08 -1.22 -6.40
C LEU A 57 -16.14 -2.11 -7.03
N ALA A 58 -16.37 -1.93 -8.32
CA ALA A 58 -17.22 -2.77 -9.17
C ALA A 58 -16.36 -3.59 -10.15
N LYS A 59 -16.93 -4.69 -10.66
CA LYS A 59 -16.29 -5.50 -11.70
C LYS A 59 -15.95 -4.62 -12.91
N GLY A 60 -14.71 -4.72 -13.39
CA GLY A 60 -14.18 -3.93 -14.49
C GLY A 60 -13.41 -2.68 -14.06
N ASP A 61 -13.50 -2.27 -12.78
CA ASP A 61 -12.78 -1.10 -12.30
C ASP A 61 -11.27 -1.30 -12.38
N LYS A 62 -10.58 -0.26 -12.86
CA LYS A 62 -9.12 -0.20 -12.92
C LYS A 62 -8.60 0.56 -11.71
N VAL A 63 -7.76 -0.10 -10.92
CA VAL A 63 -7.10 0.45 -9.74
C VAL A 63 -5.64 0.68 -10.04
N GLU A 64 -5.19 1.91 -9.84
CA GLU A 64 -3.79 2.32 -9.99
C GLU A 64 -3.26 2.71 -8.61
N ALA A 65 -2.24 2.00 -8.12
CA ALA A 65 -1.54 2.32 -6.88
C ALA A 65 -0.13 2.79 -7.20
N ALA A 66 0.22 4.03 -6.87
CA ALA A 66 1.48 4.64 -7.26
C ALA A 66 2.28 5.11 -6.04
N ILE A 67 3.61 4.96 -6.11
CA ILE A 67 4.57 5.55 -5.19
C ILE A 67 5.63 6.27 -6.02
N GLU A 68 5.81 7.56 -5.75
CA GLU A 68 6.82 8.36 -6.45
C GLU A 68 8.23 7.75 -6.26
N GLY A 69 8.97 7.63 -7.35
CA GLY A 69 10.31 7.05 -7.36
C GLY A 69 10.37 5.52 -7.29
N ILE A 70 9.25 4.81 -7.14
CA ILE A 70 9.20 3.33 -7.18
C ILE A 70 8.43 2.85 -8.43
N GLY A 71 7.23 3.37 -8.66
CA GLY A 71 6.41 3.01 -9.82
C GLY A 71 4.92 2.94 -9.53
N THR A 72 4.19 2.38 -10.49
CA THR A 72 2.73 2.24 -10.44
C THR A 72 2.31 0.80 -10.68
N LEU A 73 1.53 0.25 -9.77
CA LEU A 73 0.88 -1.06 -9.88
C LEU A 73 -0.55 -0.86 -10.39
N ASN A 74 -0.87 -1.52 -11.50
CA ASN A 74 -2.19 -1.47 -12.13
C ASN A 74 -2.90 -2.82 -11.98
N ASN A 75 -4.13 -2.80 -11.48
CA ASN A 75 -4.98 -3.99 -11.37
C ASN A 75 -6.38 -3.71 -11.90
N THR A 76 -7.03 -4.71 -12.51
CA THR A 76 -8.43 -4.62 -12.94
C THR A 76 -9.28 -5.60 -12.15
N LEU A 77 -10.32 -5.12 -11.47
CA LEU A 77 -11.16 -5.96 -10.62
C LEU A 77 -12.01 -6.90 -11.48
N GLY A 78 -11.84 -8.21 -11.32
CA GLY A 78 -12.59 -9.21 -12.09
C GLY A 78 -12.29 -9.18 -13.58
N GLY A 79 -11.06 -8.81 -13.96
CA GLY A 79 -10.54 -8.99 -15.31
C GLY A 79 -10.66 -10.44 -15.78
N ILE A 80 -10.82 -10.63 -17.09
CA ILE A 80 -10.84 -11.94 -17.76
C ILE A 80 -9.40 -12.29 -18.17
#